data_AF-A0A484YMB9-F1
#
_entry.id   AF-A0A484YMB9-F1
#
_cell.length_a   1.000
_cell.length_b   1.000
_cell.length_c   1.000
_cell.angle_alpha   90.00
_cell.angle_beta   90.00
_cell.angle_gamma   90.00
#
_symmetry.space_group_name_H-M   'P 1'
#
loop_
_entity.id
_entity.type
_entity.pdbx_description
1 polymer ?
#
loop_
_entity_poly.entity_id
_entity_poly.type
_entity_poly.pdbx_seq_one_letter_code
_entity_poly.pdbx_strand_id
1 'polypeptide(L)'
;MSDSNPILFSSAQSIDAYKQAIEQSTQAVMQWLKQPEMYQGKTVAELRDRIQLDFNPKGLGNDAAIERAVEFFLKDSLSVHHPQCVAHLHCPSLVVSQAAEVLINATNQSMDSWDQSPSATIIEIKLIEWLRTRVGYQAGDAGVFTSGGTQSNLMGLMLARDAFFARQGHSVQQDGLVGDLRKIRVLCSENAHFSVQKNMALMGLGYQSVLQVKTDEFSRMDLNDLARKSSSAMPTASRSWRLLRRQVPPMPVLSIRCVRLLNWRLSRTSGCTLMRHGAARC
;
A
#
# COMPACT_ATOMS: atom_id res chain seq x y z
N MET A 1 -31.86 -13.56 5.90
CA MET A 1 -30.80 -13.59 6.94
C MET A 1 -30.46 -15.04 7.17
N SER A 2 -29.18 -15.38 7.42
CA SER A 2 -28.84 -16.76 7.76
C SER A 2 -29.47 -17.07 9.13
N ASP A 3 -30.18 -18.20 9.23
CA ASP A 3 -30.74 -18.68 10.50
C ASP A 3 -29.64 -19.21 11.44
N SER A 4 -28.42 -19.38 10.91
CA SER A 4 -27.28 -20.01 11.56
C SER A 4 -26.31 -19.02 12.21
N ASN A 5 -26.22 -17.78 11.72
CA ASN A 5 -25.25 -16.79 12.20
C ASN A 5 -25.95 -15.46 12.55
N PRO A 6 -25.91 -15.03 13.83
CA PRO A 6 -26.47 -13.74 14.21
C PRO A 6 -25.66 -12.60 13.60
N ILE A 7 -26.35 -11.54 13.18
CA ILE A 7 -25.70 -10.26 12.86
C ILE A 7 -25.15 -9.67 14.16
N LEU A 8 -23.95 -9.08 14.11
CA LEU A 8 -23.36 -8.35 15.23
C LEU A 8 -24.30 -7.20 15.65
N PHE A 9 -24.87 -7.31 16.85
CA PHE A 9 -25.93 -6.44 17.36
C PHE A 9 -25.90 -6.40 18.89
N SER A 10 -26.66 -5.49 19.50
CA SER A 10 -26.70 -5.29 20.95
C SER A 10 -27.47 -6.38 21.72
N SER A 11 -28.01 -7.39 21.06
CA SER A 11 -28.72 -8.49 21.72
C SER A 11 -27.75 -9.42 22.45
N ALA A 12 -28.16 -9.96 23.60
CA ALA A 12 -27.34 -10.88 24.39
C ALA A 12 -26.85 -12.08 23.58
N GLN A 13 -27.73 -12.65 22.73
CA GLN A 13 -27.39 -13.76 21.84
C GLN A 13 -26.29 -13.39 20.84
N SER A 14 -26.36 -12.20 20.24
CA SER A 14 -25.36 -11.75 19.27
C SER A 14 -24.00 -11.47 19.93
N ILE A 15 -24.02 -10.84 21.11
CA ILE A 15 -22.82 -10.55 21.90
C ILE A 15 -22.13 -11.86 22.33
N ASP A 16 -22.90 -12.86 22.77
CA ASP A 16 -22.37 -14.17 23.16
C ASP A 16 -21.78 -14.91 21.96
N ALA A 17 -22.48 -14.93 20.81
CA ALA A 17 -21.96 -15.52 19.58
C ALA A 17 -20.68 -14.84 19.08
N TYR A 18 -20.59 -13.51 19.15
CA TYR A 18 -19.37 -12.76 18.84
C TYR A 18 -18.23 -13.16 19.78
N LYS A 19 -18.47 -13.19 21.10
CA LYS A 19 -17.47 -13.58 22.08
C LYS A 19 -16.94 -14.98 21.82
N GLN A 20 -17.83 -15.96 21.61
CA GLN A 20 -17.47 -17.35 21.34
C GLN A 20 -16.61 -17.47 20.07
N ALA A 21 -17.04 -16.85 18.96
CA ALA A 21 -16.30 -16.90 17.71
C ALA A 21 -14.90 -16.27 17.79
N ILE A 22 -14.78 -15.11 18.47
CA ILE A 22 -13.49 -14.43 18.65
C ILE A 22 -12.58 -15.21 19.60
N GLU A 23 -13.11 -15.78 20.69
CA GLU A 23 -12.36 -16.64 21.62
C GLU A 23 -11.82 -17.88 20.89
N GLN A 24 -12.67 -18.60 20.16
CA GLN A 24 -12.26 -19.78 19.37
C GLN A 24 -11.16 -19.42 18.37
N SER A 25 -11.34 -18.32 17.63
CA SER A 25 -10.34 -17.83 16.66
C SER A 25 -9.02 -17.47 17.34
N THR A 26 -9.07 -16.83 18.51
CA THR A 26 -7.89 -16.46 19.30
C THR A 26 -7.12 -17.69 19.74
N GLN A 27 -7.81 -18.71 20.27
CA GLN A 27 -7.19 -19.97 20.67
C GLN A 27 -6.54 -20.69 19.47
N ALA A 28 -7.21 -20.69 18.32
CA ALA A 28 -6.65 -21.26 17.09
C ALA A 28 -5.37 -20.54 16.63
N VAL A 29 -5.36 -19.20 16.65
CA VAL A 29 -4.16 -18.41 16.33
C VAL A 29 -3.04 -18.67 17.33
N MET A 30 -3.33 -18.73 18.62
CA MET A 30 -2.33 -19.05 19.66
C MET A 30 -1.70 -20.42 19.44
N GLN A 31 -2.46 -21.40 18.97
CA GLN A 31 -1.94 -22.72 18.63
C GLN A 31 -1.13 -22.71 17.34
N TRP A 32 -1.59 -21.99 16.31
CA TRP A 32 -0.87 -21.82 15.05
C TRP A 32 0.49 -21.13 15.24
N LEU A 33 0.58 -20.11 16.10
CA LEU A 33 1.84 -19.42 16.42
C LEU A 33 2.92 -20.32 17.06
N LYS A 34 2.53 -21.49 17.58
CA LYS A 34 3.46 -22.48 18.14
C LYS A 34 3.99 -23.46 17.09
N GLN A 35 3.53 -23.40 15.85
CA GLN A 35 3.99 -24.29 14.79
C GLN A 35 5.48 -24.04 14.50
N PRO A 36 6.31 -25.10 14.45
CA PRO A 36 7.74 -24.93 14.28
C PRO A 36 8.12 -24.65 12.83
N GLU A 37 7.33 -25.09 11.85
CA GLU A 37 7.64 -24.88 10.43
C GLU A 37 7.17 -23.51 9.92
N MET A 38 7.97 -22.89 9.05
CA MET A 38 7.58 -21.69 8.32
C MET A 38 6.41 -21.94 7.34
N TYR A 39 6.44 -23.12 6.70
CA TYR A 39 5.46 -23.56 5.72
C TYR A 39 5.52 -25.09 5.65
N GLN A 40 4.37 -25.76 5.50
CA GLN A 40 4.31 -27.23 5.43
C GLN A 40 4.84 -27.83 4.12
N GLY A 41 5.31 -27.00 3.19
CA GLY A 41 5.97 -27.46 1.96
C GLY A 41 5.03 -28.04 0.90
N LYS A 42 3.72 -27.88 1.06
CA LYS A 42 2.73 -28.40 0.10
C LYS A 42 2.86 -27.73 -1.26
N THR A 43 2.64 -28.50 -2.30
CA THR A 43 2.55 -28.00 -3.67
C THR A 43 1.17 -27.39 -3.93
N VAL A 44 1.08 -26.60 -5.00
CA VAL A 44 -0.20 -26.04 -5.47
C VAL A 44 -1.22 -27.14 -5.78
N ALA A 45 -0.77 -28.28 -6.33
CA ALA A 45 -1.65 -29.41 -6.64
C ALA A 45 -2.22 -30.04 -5.36
N GLU A 46 -1.37 -30.32 -4.36
CA GLU A 46 -1.79 -30.88 -3.08
C GLU A 46 -2.76 -29.96 -2.32
N LEU A 47 -2.53 -28.64 -2.36
CA LEU A 47 -3.46 -27.67 -1.76
C LEU A 47 -4.80 -27.64 -2.49
N ARG A 48 -4.83 -27.74 -3.81
CA ARG A 48 -6.08 -27.78 -4.59
C ARG A 48 -6.91 -29.02 -4.28
N ASP A 49 -6.25 -30.17 -4.17
CA ASP A 49 -6.95 -31.43 -3.89
C ASP A 49 -7.48 -31.47 -2.46
N ARG A 50 -6.71 -30.91 -1.51
CA ARG A 50 -7.07 -30.86 -0.08
C ARG A 50 -8.13 -29.81 0.23
N ILE A 51 -8.00 -28.60 -0.31
CA ILE A 51 -8.91 -27.47 0.01
C ILE A 51 -10.18 -27.63 -0.82
N GLN A 52 -11.09 -28.43 -0.30
CA GLN A 52 -12.43 -28.58 -0.85
C GLN A 52 -13.36 -27.65 -0.06
N LEU A 53 -14.13 -26.81 -0.74
CA LEU A 53 -15.09 -25.90 -0.12
C LEU A 53 -16.46 -26.18 -0.72
N ASP A 54 -17.40 -26.59 0.12
CA ASP A 54 -18.80 -26.80 -0.27
C ASP A 54 -19.64 -25.61 0.20
N PHE A 55 -20.07 -24.79 -0.76
CA PHE A 55 -20.85 -23.59 -0.48
C PHE A 55 -22.34 -23.92 -0.60
N ASN A 56 -23.06 -23.74 0.50
CA ASN A 56 -24.50 -24.02 0.56
C ASN A 56 -25.29 -22.83 1.13
N PRO A 57 -26.59 -22.69 0.81
CA PRO A 57 -27.41 -21.55 1.25
C PRO A 57 -27.59 -21.42 2.77
N LYS A 58 -27.43 -22.51 3.53
CA LYS A 58 -27.59 -22.52 5.00
C LYS A 58 -26.33 -22.06 5.74
N GLY A 59 -25.18 -22.11 5.08
CA GLY A 59 -23.87 -21.92 5.71
C GLY A 59 -23.51 -23.08 6.65
N LEU A 60 -22.37 -22.97 7.31
CA LEU A 60 -21.86 -23.99 8.26
C LEU A 60 -22.11 -23.61 9.73
N GLY A 61 -22.54 -22.38 10.03
CA GLY A 61 -22.47 -21.81 11.37
C GLY A 61 -21.05 -21.36 11.73
N ASN A 62 -20.91 -20.54 12.77
CA ASN A 62 -19.61 -19.97 13.19
C ASN A 62 -18.60 -21.07 13.54
N ASP A 63 -18.95 -22.00 14.42
CA ASP A 63 -18.01 -22.99 14.96
C ASP A 63 -17.37 -23.86 13.87
N ALA A 64 -18.20 -24.49 13.03
CA ALA A 64 -17.73 -25.35 11.94
C ALA A 64 -17.04 -24.55 10.82
N ALA A 65 -17.42 -23.29 10.59
CA ALA A 65 -16.72 -22.44 9.64
C ALA A 65 -15.32 -22.09 10.14
N ILE A 66 -15.17 -21.77 11.43
CA ILE A 66 -13.87 -21.46 12.06
C ILE A 66 -12.99 -22.72 12.06
N GLU A 67 -13.51 -23.88 12.44
CA GLU A 67 -12.77 -25.15 12.37
C GLU A 67 -12.24 -25.44 10.95
N ARG A 68 -13.08 -25.21 9.94
CA ARG A 68 -12.68 -25.39 8.54
C ARG A 68 -11.64 -24.37 8.09
N ALA A 69 -11.74 -23.12 8.56
CA ALA A 69 -10.70 -22.12 8.34
C ALA A 69 -9.37 -22.50 9.01
N VAL A 70 -9.40 -23.08 10.21
CA VAL A 70 -8.19 -23.59 10.86
C VAL A 70 -7.54 -24.69 10.02
N GLU A 71 -8.33 -25.67 9.57
CA GLU A 71 -7.81 -26.84 8.86
C GLU A 71 -7.31 -26.54 7.45
N PHE A 72 -8.03 -25.71 6.69
CA PHE A 72 -7.72 -25.43 5.28
C PHE A 72 -6.94 -24.13 5.05
N PHE A 73 -7.05 -23.15 5.94
CA PHE A 73 -6.36 -21.87 5.80
C PHE A 73 -5.18 -21.75 6.77
N LEU A 74 -5.39 -21.75 8.09
CA LEU A 74 -4.29 -21.48 9.04
C LEU A 74 -3.17 -22.52 8.95
N LYS A 75 -3.51 -23.80 8.89
CA LYS A 75 -2.54 -24.91 8.95
C LYS A 75 -1.48 -24.87 7.84
N ASP A 76 -1.87 -24.50 6.62
CA ASP A 76 -0.96 -24.40 5.47
C ASP A 76 -0.57 -22.95 5.15
N SER A 77 -0.87 -22.00 6.03
CA SER A 77 -0.48 -20.60 5.83
C SER A 77 1.03 -20.40 6.04
N LEU A 78 1.61 -19.45 5.30
CA LEU A 78 3.00 -19.04 5.49
C LEU A 78 3.14 -18.26 6.81
N SER A 79 4.00 -18.75 7.69
CA SER A 79 4.31 -18.10 8.98
C SER A 79 5.32 -16.98 8.80
N VAL A 80 4.85 -15.76 8.52
CA VAL A 80 5.72 -14.59 8.33
C VAL A 80 6.52 -14.16 9.56
N HIS A 81 6.06 -14.57 10.74
CA HIS A 81 6.77 -14.36 12.01
C HIS A 81 7.92 -15.34 12.22
N HIS A 82 8.01 -16.41 11.41
CA HIS A 82 9.07 -17.39 11.52
C HIS A 82 10.42 -16.77 11.09
N PRO A 83 11.52 -16.95 11.83
CA PRO A 83 12.81 -16.30 11.55
C PRO A 83 13.40 -16.59 10.16
N GLN A 84 13.01 -17.72 9.55
CA GLN A 84 13.45 -18.08 8.20
C GLN A 84 12.59 -17.47 7.08
N CYS A 85 11.48 -16.78 7.39
CA CYS A 85 10.65 -16.11 6.40
C CYS A 85 11.26 -14.76 5.99
N VAL A 86 12.27 -14.79 5.12
CA VAL A 86 13.09 -13.61 4.75
C VAL A 86 13.06 -13.26 3.26
N ALA A 87 12.06 -13.76 2.51
CA ALA A 87 12.03 -13.64 1.06
C ALA A 87 11.51 -12.29 0.53
N HIS A 88 10.48 -11.72 1.17
CA HIS A 88 9.71 -10.61 0.60
C HIS A 88 9.47 -9.49 1.61
N LEU A 89 8.96 -8.35 1.12
CA LEU A 89 8.49 -7.23 1.95
C LEU A 89 7.13 -7.54 2.62
N HIS A 90 7.03 -8.73 3.20
CA HIS A 90 5.88 -9.21 3.96
C HIS A 90 6.35 -9.34 5.41
N CYS A 91 6.12 -8.30 6.21
CA CYS A 91 6.62 -8.24 7.57
C CYS A 91 5.68 -8.95 8.56
N PRO A 92 6.22 -9.46 9.68
CA PRO A 92 5.41 -9.81 10.84
C PRO A 92 4.57 -8.61 11.29
N SER A 93 3.31 -8.85 11.64
CA SER A 93 2.42 -7.83 12.20
C SER A 93 2.69 -7.59 13.68
N LEU A 94 2.52 -6.35 14.15
CA LEU A 94 2.57 -6.04 15.58
C LEU A 94 1.30 -6.52 16.29
N VAL A 95 1.42 -6.99 17.54
CA VAL A 95 0.26 -7.42 18.36
C VAL A 95 -0.78 -6.30 18.51
N VAL A 96 -0.35 -5.06 18.71
CA VAL A 96 -1.26 -3.90 18.77
C VAL A 96 -2.00 -3.65 17.46
N SER A 97 -1.40 -4.01 16.32
CA SER A 97 -2.07 -3.93 15.01
C SER A 97 -3.19 -4.96 14.91
N GLN A 98 -2.95 -6.18 15.41
CA GLN A 98 -3.97 -7.23 15.47
C GLN A 98 -5.15 -6.82 16.38
N ALA A 99 -4.86 -6.21 17.54
CA ALA A 99 -5.90 -5.68 18.41
C ALA A 99 -6.71 -4.54 17.76
N ALA A 100 -6.07 -3.67 16.99
CA ALA A 100 -6.76 -2.63 16.24
C ALA A 100 -7.70 -3.20 15.17
N GLU A 101 -7.30 -4.26 14.46
CA GLU A 101 -8.15 -4.93 13.45
C GLU A 101 -9.46 -5.49 14.06
N VAL A 102 -9.43 -5.97 15.30
CA VAL A 102 -10.66 -6.39 16.00
C VAL A 102 -11.64 -5.22 16.13
N LEU A 103 -11.15 -4.03 16.51
CA LEU A 103 -11.99 -2.84 16.66
C LEU A 103 -12.46 -2.31 15.31
N ILE A 104 -11.59 -2.29 14.30
CA ILE A 104 -11.91 -1.84 12.95
C ILE A 104 -13.02 -2.73 12.35
N ASN A 105 -12.87 -4.06 12.45
CA ASN A 105 -13.85 -5.01 11.92
C ASN A 105 -15.20 -4.91 12.66
N ALA A 106 -15.18 -4.85 14.00
CA ALA A 106 -16.41 -4.76 14.80
C ALA A 106 -17.20 -3.46 14.54
N THR A 107 -16.52 -2.35 14.26
CA THR A 107 -17.16 -1.05 14.03
C THR A 107 -17.49 -0.75 12.57
N ASN A 108 -16.80 -1.41 11.64
CA ASN A 108 -17.01 -1.35 10.19
C ASN A 108 -17.25 0.09 9.66
N GLN A 109 -16.45 1.05 10.15
CA GLN A 109 -16.59 2.47 9.79
C GLN A 109 -16.15 2.70 8.35
N SER A 110 -16.92 3.50 7.60
CA SER A 110 -16.59 3.88 6.22
C SER A 110 -15.95 5.26 6.17
N MET A 111 -14.71 5.33 5.70
CA MET A 111 -13.88 6.54 5.69
C MET A 111 -14.23 7.54 4.57
N ASP A 112 -15.28 7.27 3.78
CA ASP A 112 -15.72 8.09 2.64
C ASP A 112 -16.45 9.37 3.08
N SER A 113 -17.04 9.37 4.28
CA SER A 113 -17.85 10.48 4.77
C SER A 113 -17.85 10.58 6.30
N TRP A 114 -18.08 11.79 6.79
CA TRP A 114 -18.01 12.12 8.22
C TRP A 114 -19.05 11.38 9.06
N ASP A 115 -20.29 11.27 8.57
CA ASP A 115 -21.41 10.62 9.25
C ASP A 115 -21.27 9.09 9.33
N GLN A 116 -20.37 8.50 8.52
CA GLN A 116 -20.05 7.07 8.55
C GLN A 116 -18.78 6.74 9.35
N SER A 117 -17.98 7.73 9.75
CA SER A 117 -16.68 7.53 10.42
C SER A 117 -16.17 8.72 11.26
N PRO A 118 -16.98 9.35 12.14
CA PRO A 118 -16.64 10.64 12.73
C PRO A 118 -15.33 10.61 13.54
N SER A 119 -15.22 9.66 14.48
CA SER A 119 -14.01 9.51 15.30
C SER A 119 -12.81 9.03 14.48
N ALA A 120 -13.03 8.09 13.56
CA ALA A 120 -11.96 7.52 12.74
C ALA A 120 -11.38 8.57 11.77
N THR A 121 -12.22 9.46 11.21
CA THR A 121 -11.81 10.58 10.36
C THR A 121 -10.83 11.50 11.09
N ILE A 122 -11.14 11.89 12.34
CA ILE A 122 -10.23 12.74 13.14
C ILE A 122 -8.92 12.03 13.44
N ILE A 123 -8.97 10.73 13.77
CA ILE A 123 -7.77 9.92 14.02
C ILE A 123 -6.88 9.87 12.76
N GLU A 124 -7.46 9.64 11.58
CA GLU A 124 -6.73 9.62 10.31
C GLU A 124 -6.06 10.98 10.04
N ILE A 125 -6.79 12.09 10.19
CA ILE A 125 -6.24 13.45 10.02
C ILE A 125 -5.06 13.68 10.95
N LYS A 126 -5.19 13.35 12.24
CA LYS A 126 -4.13 13.54 13.25
C LYS A 126 -2.90 12.68 12.94
N LEU A 127 -3.11 11.47 12.44
CA LEU A 127 -2.02 10.59 12.03
C LEU A 127 -1.31 11.11 10.77
N ILE A 128 -2.05 11.63 9.80
CA ILE A 128 -1.50 12.28 8.60
C ILE A 128 -0.68 13.51 8.99
N GLU A 129 -1.21 14.39 9.85
CA GLU A 129 -0.50 15.55 10.39
C GLU A 129 0.85 15.11 11.00
N TRP A 130 0.83 14.09 11.87
CA TRP A 130 2.04 13.54 12.47
C TRP A 130 3.01 12.97 11.42
N LEU A 131 2.54 12.17 10.47
CA LEU A 131 3.38 11.58 9.40
C LEU A 131 4.03 12.66 8.53
N ARG A 132 3.31 13.74 8.22
CA ARG A 132 3.83 14.88 7.46
C ARG A 132 5.02 15.53 8.16
N THR A 133 4.94 15.73 9.48
CA THR A 133 6.08 16.27 10.26
C THR A 133 7.31 15.36 10.18
N ARG A 134 7.12 14.03 10.20
CA ARG A 134 8.22 13.07 10.08
C ARG A 134 8.89 13.07 8.71
N VAL A 135 8.15 13.41 7.65
CA VAL A 135 8.68 13.54 6.29
C VAL A 135 9.40 14.89 6.08
N GLY A 136 9.11 15.90 6.92
CA GLY A 136 9.62 17.27 6.77
C GLY A 136 8.77 18.14 5.84
N TYR A 137 7.48 17.81 5.67
CA TYR A 137 6.54 18.68 4.96
C TYR A 137 6.06 19.82 5.85
N GLN A 138 5.75 20.96 5.23
CA GLN A 138 5.18 22.13 5.90
C GLN A 138 3.76 21.82 6.42
N ALA A 139 3.27 22.66 7.35
CA ALA A 139 1.89 22.58 7.83
C ALA A 139 0.87 22.62 6.67
N GLY A 140 -0.26 21.93 6.83
CA GLY A 140 -1.35 21.86 5.87
C GLY A 140 -2.06 20.51 5.87
N ASP A 141 -3.23 20.47 5.22
CA ASP A 141 -4.24 19.40 5.41
C ASP A 141 -4.19 18.30 4.36
N ALA A 142 -3.10 18.19 3.60
CA ALA A 142 -3.02 17.29 2.46
C ALA A 142 -2.43 15.91 2.84
N GLY A 143 -3.22 14.87 2.69
CA GLY A 143 -2.82 13.47 2.78
C GLY A 143 -4.07 12.58 2.83
N VAL A 144 -3.90 11.30 2.54
CA VAL A 144 -4.98 10.31 2.63
C VAL A 144 -4.37 8.92 2.82
N PHE A 145 -5.02 8.06 3.60
CA PHE A 145 -4.66 6.64 3.60
C PHE A 145 -5.05 5.97 2.29
N THR A 146 -4.27 4.99 1.86
CA THR A 146 -4.56 4.20 0.66
C THR A 146 -4.37 2.73 0.99
N SER A 147 -4.87 1.83 0.14
CA SER A 147 -4.67 0.38 0.29
C SER A 147 -3.20 -0.04 0.29
N GLY A 148 -2.30 0.81 -0.18
CA GLY A 148 -0.86 0.61 -0.06
C GLY A 148 -0.06 1.36 -1.12
N GLY A 149 1.20 0.97 -1.25
CA GLY A 149 2.18 1.64 -2.10
C GLY A 149 1.81 1.77 -3.57
N THR A 150 1.12 0.77 -4.13
CA THR A 150 0.70 0.78 -5.54
C THR A 150 -0.35 1.86 -5.80
N GLN A 151 -1.37 1.96 -4.95
CA GLN A 151 -2.41 2.99 -5.05
C GLN A 151 -1.85 4.38 -4.73
N SER A 152 -0.99 4.49 -3.70
CA SER A 152 -0.26 5.74 -3.43
C SER A 152 0.55 6.22 -4.64
N ASN A 153 1.26 5.30 -5.33
CA ASN A 153 1.99 5.62 -6.56
C ASN A 153 1.06 6.07 -7.69
N LEU A 154 -0.13 5.47 -7.80
CA LEU A 154 -1.13 5.83 -8.81
C LEU A 154 -1.63 7.25 -8.56
N MET A 155 -2.08 7.53 -7.33
CA MET A 155 -2.60 8.84 -6.96
C MET A 155 -1.56 9.95 -7.16
N GLY A 156 -0.32 9.74 -6.76
CA GLY A 156 0.71 10.78 -6.97
C GLY A 156 1.10 10.97 -8.44
N LEU A 157 1.11 9.91 -9.25
CA LEU A 157 1.28 10.03 -10.70
C LEU A 157 0.09 10.74 -11.36
N MET A 158 -1.14 10.44 -10.93
CA MET A 158 -2.36 11.08 -11.40
C MET A 158 -2.38 12.58 -11.05
N LEU A 159 -2.02 12.95 -9.82
CA LEU A 159 -1.89 14.35 -9.42
C LEU A 159 -0.82 15.08 -10.24
N ALA A 160 0.31 14.43 -10.52
CA ALA A 160 1.36 15.00 -11.37
C ALA A 160 0.90 15.22 -12.82
N ARG A 161 0.10 14.29 -13.37
CA ARG A 161 -0.54 14.41 -14.69
C ARG A 161 -1.48 15.61 -14.75
N ASP A 162 -2.42 15.68 -13.81
CA ASP A 162 -3.47 16.68 -13.84
C ASP A 162 -2.87 18.07 -13.58
N ALA A 163 -1.90 18.18 -12.66
CA ALA A 163 -1.17 19.41 -12.45
C ALA A 163 -0.35 19.87 -13.68
N PHE A 164 0.11 18.94 -14.52
CA PHE A 164 0.82 19.25 -15.76
C PHE A 164 -0.11 19.86 -16.82
N PHE A 165 -1.28 19.28 -17.01
CA PHE A 165 -2.29 19.80 -17.94
C PHE A 165 -2.97 21.08 -17.44
N ALA A 166 -3.23 21.19 -16.14
CA ALA A 166 -3.82 22.39 -15.54
C ALA A 166 -2.96 23.64 -15.78
N ARG A 167 -1.63 23.52 -15.79
CA ARG A 167 -0.70 24.62 -16.14
C ARG A 167 -0.79 25.10 -17.58
N GLN A 168 -1.37 24.29 -18.44
CA GLN A 168 -1.64 24.60 -19.84
C GLN A 168 -3.10 25.01 -20.04
N GLY A 169 -3.85 25.22 -18.95
CA GLY A 169 -5.26 25.59 -18.99
C GLY A 169 -6.21 24.42 -19.33
N HIS A 170 -5.75 23.17 -19.19
CA HIS A 170 -6.54 21.98 -19.55
C HIS A 170 -6.91 21.14 -18.33
N SER A 171 -8.17 20.72 -18.22
CA SER A 171 -8.65 19.84 -17.14
C SER A 171 -8.77 18.39 -17.62
N VAL A 172 -7.85 17.53 -17.20
CA VAL A 172 -7.95 16.08 -17.53
C VAL A 172 -9.16 15.43 -16.88
N GLN A 173 -9.56 15.90 -15.71
CA GLN A 173 -10.71 15.37 -14.97
C GLN A 173 -12.02 15.55 -15.74
N GLN A 174 -12.19 16.69 -16.43
CA GLN A 174 -13.43 17.03 -17.15
C GLN A 174 -13.36 16.59 -18.62
N ASP A 175 -12.25 16.88 -19.29
CA ASP A 175 -12.15 16.82 -20.75
C ASP A 175 -11.29 15.65 -21.25
N GLY A 176 -10.74 14.85 -20.34
CA GLY A 176 -9.86 13.74 -20.66
C GLY A 176 -8.47 14.18 -21.15
N LEU A 177 -7.74 13.25 -21.77
CA LEU A 177 -6.37 13.49 -22.25
C LEU A 177 -6.37 14.15 -23.63
N VAL A 178 -5.48 15.12 -23.83
CA VAL A 178 -5.35 15.86 -25.09
C VAL A 178 -3.90 15.93 -25.59
N GLY A 179 -3.75 16.20 -26.88
CA GLY A 179 -2.45 16.38 -27.54
C GLY A 179 -1.74 15.05 -27.86
N ASP A 180 -0.47 15.16 -28.25
CA ASP A 180 0.34 13.99 -28.57
C ASP A 180 0.85 13.31 -27.29
N LEU A 181 0.11 12.30 -26.81
CA LEU A 181 0.46 11.55 -25.60
C LEU A 181 1.82 10.85 -25.71
N ARG A 182 2.31 10.61 -26.94
CA ARG A 182 3.67 10.10 -27.17
C ARG A 182 4.75 11.12 -26.82
N LYS A 183 4.42 12.34 -26.39
CA LYS A 183 5.39 13.29 -25.83
C LYS A 183 5.41 13.29 -24.30
N ILE A 184 4.40 12.69 -23.66
CA ILE A 184 4.32 12.61 -22.20
C ILE A 184 5.24 11.50 -21.73
N ARG A 185 6.19 11.86 -20.86
CA ARG A 185 7.20 10.94 -20.34
C ARG A 185 7.34 11.07 -18.85
N VAL A 186 7.39 9.93 -18.16
CA VAL A 186 7.77 9.79 -16.75
C VAL A 186 9.14 9.11 -16.69
N LEU A 187 10.06 9.71 -15.96
CA LEU A 187 11.38 9.12 -15.72
C LEU A 187 11.38 8.42 -14.36
N CYS A 188 11.82 7.17 -14.34
CA CYS A 188 12.05 6.40 -13.12
C CYS A 188 13.32 5.57 -13.26
N SER A 189 13.83 5.02 -12.16
CA SER A 189 14.97 4.10 -12.22
C SER A 189 14.55 2.81 -12.93
N GLU A 190 15.48 2.12 -13.59
CA GLU A 190 15.26 0.75 -14.07
C GLU A 190 14.92 -0.23 -12.94
N ASN A 191 15.38 0.05 -11.70
CA ASN A 191 15.05 -0.69 -10.48
C ASN A 191 13.82 -0.12 -9.73
N ALA A 192 13.06 0.78 -10.38
CA ALA A 192 11.81 1.28 -9.82
C ALA A 192 10.77 0.16 -9.69
N HIS A 193 9.86 0.30 -8.73
CA HIS A 193 8.78 -0.67 -8.57
C HIS A 193 7.90 -0.68 -9.83
N PHE A 194 7.54 -1.88 -10.31
CA PHE A 194 6.79 -2.06 -11.55
C PHE A 194 5.44 -1.32 -11.57
N SER A 195 4.91 -0.91 -10.40
CA SER A 195 3.67 -0.13 -10.33
C SER A 195 3.76 1.19 -11.10
N VAL A 196 4.95 1.77 -11.32
CA VAL A 196 5.08 2.98 -12.15
C VAL A 196 4.55 2.72 -13.56
N GLN A 197 5.05 1.68 -14.24
CA GLN A 197 4.60 1.32 -15.58
C GLN A 197 3.12 0.92 -15.59
N LYS A 198 2.68 0.07 -14.65
CA LYS A 198 1.27 -0.33 -14.52
C LYS A 198 0.33 0.87 -14.38
N ASN A 199 0.70 1.84 -13.54
CA ASN A 199 -0.12 3.03 -13.29
C ASN A 199 -0.17 3.93 -14.53
N MET A 200 0.93 4.06 -15.29
CA MET A 200 0.89 4.81 -16.55
C MET A 200 -0.02 4.14 -17.60
N ALA A 201 -0.05 2.82 -17.68
CA ALA A 201 -1.00 2.11 -18.52
C ALA A 201 -2.45 2.33 -18.07
N LEU A 202 -2.72 2.21 -16.76
CA LEU A 202 -4.05 2.42 -16.18
C LEU A 202 -4.59 3.84 -16.45
N MET A 203 -3.71 4.84 -16.46
CA MET A 203 -4.07 6.23 -16.76
C MET A 203 -4.17 6.54 -18.27
N GLY A 204 -4.06 5.54 -19.15
CA GLY A 204 -4.20 5.72 -20.60
C GLY A 204 -2.95 6.21 -21.33
N LEU A 205 -1.78 6.24 -20.67
CA LEU A 205 -0.51 6.72 -21.25
C LEU A 205 0.41 5.58 -21.71
N GLY A 206 0.17 4.36 -21.24
CA GLY A 206 0.90 3.15 -21.66
C GLY A 206 2.33 3.05 -21.10
N TYR A 207 2.96 1.87 -21.25
CA TYR A 207 4.31 1.61 -20.73
C TYR A 207 5.40 2.41 -21.45
N GLN A 208 5.19 2.73 -22.72
CA GLN A 208 6.14 3.54 -23.52
C GLN A 208 6.25 4.99 -23.01
N SER A 209 5.32 5.45 -22.17
CA SER A 209 5.44 6.73 -21.48
C SER A 209 6.46 6.70 -20.33
N VAL A 210 6.96 5.52 -19.93
CA VAL A 210 7.97 5.39 -18.87
C VAL A 210 9.37 5.23 -19.47
N LEU A 211 10.23 6.21 -19.20
CA LEU A 211 11.66 6.15 -19.53
C LEU A 211 12.43 5.69 -18.30
N GLN A 212 12.92 4.45 -18.34
CA GLN A 212 13.79 3.92 -17.31
C GLN A 212 15.16 4.57 -17.41
N VAL A 213 15.71 4.99 -16.27
CA VAL A 213 17.02 5.60 -16.09
C VAL A 213 17.94 4.55 -15.45
N LYS A 214 19.16 4.45 -15.97
CA LYS A 214 20.17 3.50 -15.51
C LYS A 214 20.47 3.70 -14.03
N THR A 215 21.00 2.66 -13.41
CA THR A 215 21.49 2.70 -12.04
C THR A 215 23.01 2.58 -11.96
N ASP A 216 23.57 3.14 -10.89
CA ASP A 216 24.96 2.91 -10.51
C ASP A 216 25.12 1.55 -9.80
N GLU A 217 26.37 1.20 -9.47
CA GLU A 217 26.71 -0.04 -8.74
C GLU A 217 26.02 -0.17 -7.38
N PHE A 218 25.54 0.94 -6.79
CA PHE A 218 24.79 0.97 -5.53
C PHE A 218 23.27 0.97 -5.76
N SER A 219 22.80 0.64 -6.97
CA SER A 219 21.39 0.66 -7.37
C SER A 219 20.71 2.03 -7.22
N ARG A 220 21.48 3.12 -7.21
CA ARG A 220 20.96 4.49 -7.22
C ARG A 220 20.79 4.95 -8.65
N MET A 221 19.82 5.80 -8.91
CA MET A 221 19.62 6.35 -10.25
C MET A 221 20.84 7.17 -10.71
N ASP A 222 21.38 6.83 -11.88
CA ASP A 222 22.48 7.55 -12.52
C ASP A 222 22.02 8.94 -12.97
N LEU A 223 22.64 9.98 -12.41
CA LEU A 223 22.29 11.37 -12.69
C LEU A 223 22.74 11.82 -14.09
N ASN A 224 23.77 11.21 -14.66
CA ASN A 224 24.25 11.53 -16.00
C ASN A 224 23.30 10.96 -17.06
N ASP A 225 22.89 9.69 -16.92
CA ASP A 225 21.85 9.10 -17.77
C ASP A 225 20.51 9.83 -17.62
N LEU A 226 20.14 10.22 -16.39
CA LEU A 226 18.96 11.04 -16.12
C LEU A 226 19.00 12.38 -16.87
N ALA A 227 20.12 13.10 -16.79
CA ALA A 227 20.29 14.37 -17.47
C ALA A 227 20.16 14.21 -18.99
N ARG A 228 20.84 13.22 -19.57
CA ARG A 228 20.76 12.91 -21.00
C ARG A 228 19.34 12.58 -21.46
N LYS A 229 18.63 11.70 -20.72
CA LYS A 229 17.24 11.31 -21.04
C LYS A 229 16.24 12.45 -20.84
N SER A 230 16.49 13.32 -19.86
CA SER A 230 15.66 14.51 -19.66
C SER A 230 15.78 15.48 -20.83
N SER A 231 17.00 15.67 -21.36
CA SER A 231 17.26 16.55 -22.51
C SER A 231 16.72 15.97 -23.81
N SER A 232 16.89 14.66 -24.07
CA SER A 232 16.36 14.02 -25.29
C SER A 232 14.83 13.93 -25.31
N ALA A 233 14.20 13.86 -24.13
CA ALA A 233 12.74 13.95 -24.00
C ALA A 233 12.20 15.38 -24.15
N MET A 234 13.04 16.39 -24.39
CA MET A 234 12.67 17.79 -24.60
C MET A 234 13.17 18.35 -25.95
N PRO A 235 12.60 17.99 -27.12
CA PRO A 235 13.03 18.57 -28.39
C PRO A 235 12.43 19.97 -28.69
N THR A 236 11.37 20.38 -27.99
CA THR A 236 10.67 21.66 -28.19
C THR A 236 10.11 22.16 -26.86
N ALA A 237 9.90 23.47 -26.71
CA ALA A 237 9.64 24.23 -25.47
C ALA A 237 8.39 23.84 -24.64
N SER A 238 7.84 22.64 -24.79
CA SER A 238 6.76 22.08 -23.96
C SER A 238 7.31 21.07 -22.95
N ARG A 239 7.17 21.41 -21.68
CA ARG A 239 7.69 20.80 -20.46
C ARG A 239 7.39 19.29 -20.34
N SER A 240 8.36 18.48 -19.91
CA SER A 240 8.19 17.04 -19.60
C SER A 240 8.23 16.78 -18.08
N TRP A 241 7.71 15.63 -17.63
CA TRP A 241 7.62 15.31 -16.21
C TRP A 241 9.00 14.99 -15.60
N ARG A 242 9.25 15.44 -14.36
CA ARG A 242 10.44 15.03 -13.60
C ARG A 242 10.10 14.16 -12.38
N LEU A 243 10.62 12.93 -12.48
CA LEU A 243 11.15 12.00 -11.46
C LEU A 243 10.27 11.43 -10.33
N LEU A 244 10.07 10.11 -10.39
CA LEU A 244 9.92 9.24 -9.20
C LEU A 244 11.31 8.84 -8.66
N ARG A 245 11.72 9.35 -7.49
CA ARG A 245 12.97 8.96 -6.79
C ARG A 245 12.71 7.81 -5.82
N ARG A 246 13.16 6.59 -6.14
CA ARG A 246 13.46 5.57 -5.11
C ARG A 246 14.87 5.84 -4.60
N GLN A 247 15.00 6.35 -3.37
CA GLN A 247 16.30 6.57 -2.75
C GLN A 247 16.23 6.16 -1.28
N VAL A 248 17.03 5.16 -0.92
CA VAL A 248 17.55 4.99 0.44
C VAL A 248 18.92 5.67 0.41
N PRO A 249 19.09 6.86 1.02
CA PRO A 249 20.39 7.52 1.04
C PRO A 249 21.33 6.83 2.03
N PRO A 250 22.65 6.80 1.79
CA PRO A 250 23.59 6.81 2.92
C PRO A 250 23.50 8.20 3.58
N MET A 251 23.25 8.28 4.88
CA MET A 251 23.49 9.52 5.63
C MET A 251 25.01 9.77 5.63
N PRO A 252 25.47 10.97 5.24
CA PRO A 252 25.42 12.11 6.16
C PRO A 252 25.00 13.42 5.50
N VAL A 253 24.47 14.33 6.33
CA VAL A 253 24.39 15.79 6.15
C VAL A 253 24.62 16.31 4.73
N LEU A 254 23.55 16.61 3.97
CA LEU A 254 23.63 17.63 2.93
C LEU A 254 22.25 18.23 2.63
N SER A 255 22.15 19.53 2.89
CA SER A 255 21.11 20.44 2.44
C SER A 255 20.79 20.24 0.95
N ILE A 256 19.53 19.97 0.62
CA ILE A 256 19.04 20.05 -0.76
C ILE A 256 18.35 21.40 -0.92
N ARG A 257 19.06 22.34 -1.54
CA ARG A 257 18.50 23.59 -2.06
C ARG A 257 17.36 23.26 -3.04
N CYS A 258 16.16 23.67 -2.67
CA CYS A 258 14.97 23.69 -3.50
C CYS A 258 15.18 24.70 -4.65
N VAL A 259 15.43 24.21 -5.87
CA VAL A 259 15.41 25.05 -7.07
C VAL A 259 14.11 24.79 -7.82
N ARG A 260 13.34 25.86 -8.04
CA ARG A 260 12.10 25.95 -8.80
C ARG A 260 12.15 25.08 -10.06
N LEU A 261 11.38 23.98 -10.06
CA LEU A 261 10.77 23.22 -11.16
C LEU A 261 10.33 21.87 -10.53
N LEU A 262 9.04 21.55 -10.56
CA LEU A 262 8.42 20.56 -9.64
C LEU A 262 9.00 19.16 -9.79
N ASN A 263 9.72 18.73 -8.76
CA ASN A 263 10.08 17.34 -8.54
C ASN A 263 9.02 16.72 -7.62
N TRP A 264 8.28 15.72 -8.11
CA TRP A 264 7.31 14.96 -7.31
C TRP A 264 7.96 13.70 -6.75
N ARG A 265 8.22 13.65 -5.44
CA ARG A 265 8.81 12.46 -4.83
C ARG A 265 7.76 11.38 -4.61
N LEU A 266 7.81 10.30 -5.39
CA LEU A 266 7.01 9.11 -5.15
C LEU A 266 7.87 7.83 -5.04
N SER A 267 7.32 6.86 -4.29
CA SER A 267 7.86 5.55 -3.94
C SER A 267 8.89 5.51 -2.79
N ARG A 268 8.38 5.44 -1.55
CA ARG A 268 9.13 5.12 -0.31
C ARG A 268 8.56 3.93 0.46
N THR A 269 7.84 3.03 -0.19
CA THR A 269 7.12 1.91 0.46
C THR A 269 7.96 1.10 1.45
N SER A 270 9.20 0.74 1.09
CA SER A 270 10.10 -0.03 1.95
C SER A 270 11.00 0.81 2.87
N GLY A 271 11.10 2.13 2.65
CA GLY A 271 12.07 3.00 3.33
C GLY A 271 11.47 3.96 4.35
N CYS A 272 10.14 4.02 4.47
CA CYS A 272 9.46 4.95 5.38
C CYS A 272 9.80 4.72 6.86
N THR A 273 10.11 3.50 7.27
CA THR A 273 10.47 3.15 8.66
C THR A 273 11.77 3.78 9.13
N LEU A 274 12.68 4.12 8.21
CA LEU A 274 13.94 4.83 8.52
C LEU A 274 13.70 6.23 9.08
N MET A 275 12.51 6.81 8.88
CA MET A 275 12.14 8.13 9.43
C MET A 275 12.03 8.13 10.97
N ARG A 276 11.90 6.95 11.62
CA ARG A 276 11.94 6.85 13.08
C ARG A 276 13.35 6.93 13.66
N HIS A 277 14.36 6.50 12.92
CA HIS A 277 15.74 6.36 13.43
C HIS A 277 16.58 7.66 13.30
N GLY A 278 16.05 8.69 12.63
CA GLY A 278 16.70 10.00 12.51
C GLY A 278 16.46 10.96 13.69
N ALA A 279 15.76 10.51 14.75
CA ALA A 279 15.41 11.35 15.91
C ALA A 279 16.12 10.94 17.22
N ALA A 280 17.03 9.97 17.17
CA ALA A 280 17.79 9.51 18.33
C ALA A 280 19.30 9.54 18.00
N ARG A 281 19.89 10.75 18.07
CA ARG A 281 21.31 11.08 18.24
C ARG A 281 21.48 12.57 17.88
N CYS A 282 21.24 13.44 18.85
CA CYS A 282 22.07 14.62 19.07
C CYS A 282 23.00 14.27 20.23
#